data_AF-A0A7J7M0M5-F1
#
_entry.id   AF-A0A7J7M0M5-F1
#
_cell.length_a   1.000
_cell.length_b   1.000
_cell.length_c   1.000
_cell.angle_alpha   90.00
_cell.angle_beta   90.00
_cell.angle_gamma   90.00
#
_symmetry.space_group_name_H-M   'P 1'
#
loop_
_entity.id
_entity.type
_entity.pdbx_description
1 polymer ?
#
loop_
_entity_poly.entity_id
_entity_poly.type
_entity_poly.pdbx_seq_one_letter_code
_entity_poly.pdbx_strand_id
1 'polypeptide(L)'
;MESFVSTHLHRLRSSTNLLLSQYEPLTLVITPLLALLIASILQSFINHVQDKGLKSALLGFVMDFVKLIPVVNDRIEAEKQKVVEKMQSGGKSKRDGWQTELPKAGLGKMVMDKLKDERGNDVVWQGKCSGTIYIGGSESGEHFSLINEAYSMFAHTNPLHLDVFQSVVRFEGEVVAMTAALLGSKESDSGGKICGNMTSGGTESILLAMKSSRDYMKAKKGIKKPEMIIPESAHSAYDKAAQYFNIKLWRVPVNKKFQADVKAMRRYINKNTILIVGSAPGFPHGIIDPIEELGELAHSYGICLHVDLCLGGFVLPFARKLGYPIPAFDFSVKGVTSISADVHKYGLAPKGTSIVLYKNHDIRKGLELLRLERGMERHRHVYVQHTCTEA
;
A
#
# COMPACT_ATOMS: atom_id res chain seq x y z
N MET A 1 12.47 7.31 55.08
CA MET A 1 11.30 7.21 54.17
C MET A 1 10.88 5.75 53.97
N GLU A 2 11.82 4.81 53.87
CA GLU A 2 11.53 3.37 53.73
C GLU A 2 10.75 2.74 54.89
N SER A 3 11.00 3.13 56.15
CA SER A 3 10.32 2.53 57.30
C SER A 3 8.83 2.92 57.40
N PHE A 4 8.46 4.13 56.98
CA PHE A 4 7.07 4.61 57.01
C PHE A 4 6.21 3.94 55.93
N VAL A 5 6.80 3.73 54.75
CA VAL A 5 6.17 3.02 53.62
C VAL A 5 5.96 1.55 53.99
N SER A 6 6.94 0.92 54.65
CA SER A 6 6.84 -0.46 55.15
C SER A 6 5.70 -0.65 56.15
N THR A 7 5.56 0.24 57.14
CA THR A 7 4.51 0.13 58.17
C THR A 7 3.11 0.33 57.60
N HIS A 8 2.94 1.26 56.65
CA HIS A 8 1.67 1.46 55.96
C HIS A 8 1.30 0.25 55.10
N LEU A 9 2.26 -0.32 54.36
CA LEU A 9 2.05 -1.54 53.58
C LEU A 9 1.67 -2.73 54.46
N HIS A 10 2.32 -2.87 55.63
CA HIS A 10 1.98 -3.93 56.57
C HIS A 10 0.57 -3.76 57.16
N ARG A 11 0.17 -2.55 57.56
CA ARG A 11 -1.21 -2.29 58.00
C ARG A 11 -2.22 -2.57 56.91
N LEU A 12 -1.97 -2.09 55.69
CA LEU A 12 -2.84 -2.30 54.55
C LEU A 12 -3.01 -3.80 54.27
N ARG A 13 -1.90 -4.54 54.18
CA ARG A 13 -1.90 -5.99 53.96
C ARG A 13 -2.68 -6.74 55.04
N SER A 14 -2.45 -6.43 56.31
CA SER A 14 -3.13 -7.09 57.42
C SER A 14 -4.63 -6.82 57.41
N SER A 15 -5.03 -5.56 57.19
CA SER A 15 -6.44 -5.18 57.06
C SER A 15 -7.11 -5.83 55.85
N THR A 16 -6.44 -5.89 54.70
CA THR A 16 -6.95 -6.57 53.49
C THR A 16 -7.09 -8.07 53.71
N ASN A 17 -6.11 -8.72 54.32
CA ASN A 17 -6.19 -10.15 54.62
C ASN A 17 -7.35 -10.48 55.58
N LEU A 18 -7.59 -9.63 56.57
CA LEU A 18 -8.68 -9.80 57.54
C LEU A 18 -10.07 -9.55 56.92
N LEU A 19 -10.15 -8.60 55.97
CA LEU A 19 -11.36 -8.35 55.19
C LEU A 19 -11.65 -9.46 54.17
N LEU A 20 -10.61 -10.09 53.61
CA LEU A 20 -10.76 -11.12 52.59
C LEU A 20 -10.81 -12.54 53.16
N SER A 21 -10.44 -12.76 54.43
CA SER A 21 -10.48 -14.07 55.07
C SER A 21 -11.87 -14.68 55.22
N GLN A 22 -12.92 -13.87 55.05
CA GLN A 22 -14.32 -14.30 55.05
C GLN A 22 -14.77 -14.92 53.71
N TYR A 23 -13.94 -14.87 52.68
CA TYR A 23 -14.25 -15.41 51.35
C TYR A 23 -13.39 -16.64 51.04
N GLU A 24 -13.95 -17.57 50.27
CA GLU A 24 -13.18 -18.72 49.77
C GLU A 24 -12.01 -18.26 48.87
N PRO A 25 -10.81 -18.84 49.04
CA PRO A 25 -9.64 -18.48 48.23
C PRO A 25 -9.86 -18.59 46.71
N LEU A 26 -10.66 -19.57 46.27
CA LEU A 26 -11.02 -19.74 44.86
C LEU A 26 -11.85 -18.57 44.35
N THR A 27 -12.82 -18.08 45.13
CA THR A 27 -13.66 -16.93 44.77
C THR A 27 -12.83 -15.66 44.63
N LEU A 28 -11.85 -15.46 45.52
CA LEU A 28 -10.92 -14.32 45.45
C LEU A 28 -10.05 -14.30 44.19
N VAL A 29 -9.83 -15.45 43.54
CA VAL A 29 -9.06 -15.56 42.30
C VAL A 29 -9.98 -15.56 41.07
N ILE A 30 -11.06 -16.33 41.11
CA ILE A 30 -11.98 -16.52 39.97
C ILE A 30 -12.75 -15.24 39.69
N THR A 31 -13.29 -14.56 40.72
CA THR A 31 -14.15 -13.39 40.51
C THR A 31 -13.42 -12.23 39.81
N PRO A 32 -12.18 -11.84 40.20
CA PRO A 32 -11.42 -10.83 39.46
C PRO A 32 -11.06 -11.25 38.05
N LEU A 33 -10.70 -12.53 37.83
CA LEU A 33 -10.40 -13.05 36.49
C LEU A 33 -11.63 -13.01 35.59
N LEU A 34 -12.80 -13.41 36.11
CA LEU A 34 -14.06 -13.36 35.38
C LEU A 34 -14.47 -11.91 35.09
N ALA A 35 -14.29 -11.00 36.05
CA ALA A 35 -14.57 -9.58 35.87
C ALA A 35 -13.65 -8.95 34.81
N LEU A 36 -12.36 -9.28 34.82
CA LEU A 36 -11.39 -8.87 33.78
C LEU A 36 -11.77 -9.43 32.41
N LEU A 37 -12.18 -10.70 32.33
CA LEU A 37 -12.63 -11.32 31.09
C LEU A 37 -13.88 -10.61 30.55
N ILE A 38 -14.90 -10.40 31.39
CA ILE A 38 -16.13 -9.69 31.02
C ILE A 38 -15.81 -8.26 30.57
N ALA A 39 -14.98 -7.54 31.31
CA ALA A 39 -14.54 -6.20 30.93
C ALA A 39 -13.80 -6.17 29.59
N SER A 40 -12.94 -7.17 29.33
CA SER A 40 -12.22 -7.28 28.05
C SER A 40 -13.16 -7.58 26.88
N ILE A 41 -14.17 -8.43 27.08
CA ILE A 41 -15.19 -8.75 26.07
C ILE A 41 -16.05 -7.51 25.77
N LEU A 42 -16.52 -6.81 26.81
CA LEU A 42 -17.27 -5.56 26.68
C LEU A 42 -16.45 -4.48 25.96
N GLN A 43 -15.19 -4.31 26.32
CA GLN A 43 -14.30 -3.35 25.67
C GLN A 43 -14.08 -3.71 24.18
N SER A 44 -13.88 -5.00 23.87
CA SER A 44 -13.75 -5.49 22.50
C SER A 44 -15.02 -5.21 21.69
N PHE A 45 -16.19 -5.50 22.27
CA PHE A 45 -17.48 -5.25 21.63
C PHE A 45 -17.70 -3.74 21.39
N ILE A 46 -17.43 -2.88 22.38
CA ILE A 46 -17.54 -1.43 22.24
C ILE A 46 -16.61 -0.91 21.14
N ASN A 47 -15.36 -1.37 21.10
CA ASN A 47 -14.42 -1.00 20.06
C ASN A 47 -14.92 -1.45 18.67
N HIS A 48 -15.50 -2.66 18.58
CA HIS A 48 -16.05 -3.18 17.33
C HIS A 48 -17.29 -2.41 16.84
N VAL A 49 -18.17 -1.99 17.77
CA VAL A 49 -19.31 -1.12 17.49
C VAL A 49 -18.86 0.26 17.00
N GLN A 50 -17.85 0.84 17.66
CA GLN A 50 -17.25 2.10 17.22
C GLN A 50 -16.63 2.00 15.83
N ASP A 51 -16.06 0.83 15.50
CA ASP A 51 -15.36 0.62 14.26
C ASP A 51 -16.29 0.35 13.07
N LYS A 52 -17.24 -0.59 13.20
CA LYS A 52 -18.05 -1.07 12.08
C LYS A 52 -19.53 -0.67 12.16
N GLY A 53 -19.91 0.04 13.23
CA GLY A 53 -21.31 0.35 13.56
C GLY A 53 -22.02 -0.80 14.26
N LEU A 54 -23.09 -0.48 15.00
CA LEU A 54 -23.83 -1.42 15.86
C LEU A 54 -24.34 -2.65 15.09
N LYS A 55 -24.90 -2.45 13.90
CA LYS A 55 -25.46 -3.53 13.08
C LYS A 55 -24.38 -4.54 12.65
N SER A 56 -23.25 -4.05 12.15
CA SER A 56 -22.13 -4.90 11.72
C SER A 56 -21.48 -5.60 12.90
N ALA A 57 -21.40 -4.92 14.05
CA ALA A 57 -20.82 -5.50 15.25
C ALA A 57 -21.69 -6.61 15.84
N LEU A 58 -23.00 -6.42 15.86
CA LEU A 58 -23.96 -7.44 16.28
C LEU A 58 -23.97 -8.62 15.32
N LEU A 59 -23.92 -8.36 14.00
CA LEU A 59 -23.82 -9.40 12.98
C LEU A 59 -22.49 -10.17 13.10
N GLY A 60 -21.39 -9.48 13.36
CA GLY A 60 -20.06 -10.07 13.58
C GLY A 60 -20.05 -10.96 14.83
N PHE A 61 -20.60 -10.48 15.94
CA PHE A 61 -20.74 -11.23 17.18
C PHE A 61 -21.61 -12.49 16.97
N VAL A 62 -22.77 -12.36 16.31
CA VAL A 62 -23.62 -13.51 15.97
C VAL A 62 -22.87 -14.48 15.05
N MET A 63 -22.14 -13.99 14.05
CA MET A 63 -21.34 -14.82 13.15
C MET A 63 -20.24 -15.57 13.89
N ASP A 64 -19.60 -14.95 14.88
CA ASP A 64 -18.56 -15.60 15.67
C ASP A 64 -19.16 -16.70 16.57
N PHE A 65 -20.36 -16.50 17.11
CA PHE A 65 -21.12 -17.57 17.78
C PHE A 65 -21.54 -18.68 16.81
N VAL A 66 -21.97 -18.33 15.60
CA VAL A 66 -22.33 -19.30 14.56
C VAL A 66 -21.11 -20.11 14.10
N LYS A 67 -19.90 -19.51 14.09
CA LYS A 67 -18.64 -20.22 13.82
C LYS A 67 -18.21 -21.17 14.95
N LEU A 68 -18.73 -21.02 16.16
CA LEU A 68 -18.48 -22.01 17.24
C LEU A 68 -19.26 -23.31 17.03
N ILE A 69 -20.26 -23.31 16.14
CA ILE A 69 -20.99 -24.52 15.74
C ILE A 69 -20.04 -25.35 14.86
N PRO A 70 -19.65 -26.58 15.27
CA PRO A 70 -18.64 -27.37 14.56
C PRO A 70 -18.95 -27.55 13.08
N VAL A 71 -20.20 -27.88 12.74
CA VAL A 71 -20.67 -28.08 11.36
C VAL A 71 -20.51 -26.84 10.48
N VAL A 72 -20.69 -25.64 11.04
CA VAL A 72 -20.55 -24.39 10.28
C VAL A 72 -19.07 -24.05 10.10
N ASN A 73 -18.27 -24.24 11.15
CA ASN A 73 -16.82 -24.04 11.07
C ASN A 73 -16.18 -24.98 10.03
N ASP A 74 -16.55 -26.26 10.05
CA ASP A 74 -16.06 -27.27 9.11
C ASP A 74 -16.43 -26.90 7.67
N ARG A 75 -17.61 -26.32 7.45
CA ARG A 75 -18.04 -25.88 6.13
C ARG A 75 -17.31 -24.61 5.65
N ILE A 76 -17.05 -23.66 6.55
CA ILE A 76 -16.23 -22.48 6.25
C ILE A 76 -14.80 -22.92 5.91
N GLU A 77 -14.25 -23.83 6.70
CA GLU A 77 -12.89 -24.34 6.48
C GLU A 77 -12.79 -25.14 5.18
N ALA A 78 -13.82 -25.93 4.84
CA ALA A 78 -13.90 -26.60 3.55
C ALA A 78 -13.95 -25.63 2.37
N GLU A 79 -14.69 -24.51 2.46
CA GLU A 79 -14.69 -23.49 1.40
C GLU A 79 -13.35 -22.75 1.29
N LYS A 80 -12.71 -22.41 2.42
CA LYS A 80 -11.34 -21.86 2.41
C LYS A 80 -10.36 -22.86 1.77
N GLN A 81 -10.47 -24.13 2.13
CA GLN A 81 -9.63 -25.20 1.61
C GLN A 81 -9.81 -25.34 0.10
N LYS A 82 -11.04 -25.28 -0.42
CA LYS A 82 -11.29 -25.25 -1.87
C LYS A 82 -10.62 -24.06 -2.56
N VAL A 83 -10.63 -22.87 -1.95
CA VAL A 83 -9.95 -21.70 -2.50
C VAL A 83 -8.43 -21.91 -2.50
N VAL A 84 -7.87 -22.43 -1.41
CA VAL A 84 -6.44 -22.79 -1.29
C VAL A 84 -6.06 -23.84 -2.32
N GLU A 85 -6.86 -24.90 -2.45
CA GLU A 85 -6.68 -25.95 -3.46
C GLU A 85 -6.82 -25.43 -4.87
N LYS A 86 -7.72 -24.48 -5.14
CA LYS A 86 -7.84 -23.82 -6.45
C LYS A 86 -6.62 -22.96 -6.76
N MET A 87 -6.06 -22.27 -5.75
CA MET A 87 -4.80 -21.55 -5.86
C MET A 87 -3.60 -22.49 -6.05
N GLN A 88 -3.60 -23.66 -5.41
CA GLN A 88 -2.53 -24.66 -5.48
C GLN A 88 -2.62 -25.57 -6.73
N SER A 89 -3.81 -25.84 -7.24
CA SER A 89 -4.05 -26.70 -8.41
C SER A 89 -3.64 -26.04 -9.72
N GLY A 90 -3.65 -24.70 -9.79
CA GLY A 90 -2.98 -23.94 -10.85
C GLY A 90 -1.44 -23.99 -10.78
N GLY A 91 -0.87 -24.62 -9.75
CA GLY A 91 0.57 -24.60 -9.45
C GLY A 91 1.06 -25.86 -8.74
N LYS A 92 0.63 -27.06 -9.15
CA LYS A 92 1.40 -28.28 -8.83
C LYS A 92 2.76 -28.14 -9.51
N SER A 93 3.70 -27.54 -8.80
CA SER A 93 5.09 -27.38 -9.20
C SER A 93 5.64 -28.77 -9.48
N LYS A 94 5.72 -29.14 -10.77
CA LYS A 94 6.56 -30.24 -11.22
C LYS A 94 8.00 -29.79 -10.99
N ARG A 95 8.49 -29.93 -9.75
CA ARG A 95 9.89 -29.68 -9.38
C ARG A 95 10.83 -30.75 -9.92
N ASP A 96 10.28 -31.73 -10.62
CA ASP A 96 11.04 -32.77 -11.30
C ASP A 96 12.00 -32.11 -12.31
N GLY A 97 13.28 -32.45 -12.23
CA GLY A 97 14.35 -31.85 -13.03
C GLY A 97 14.85 -30.47 -12.58
N TRP A 98 14.37 -29.90 -11.46
CA TRP A 98 14.89 -28.63 -10.94
C TRP A 98 16.28 -28.81 -10.33
N GLN A 99 17.19 -27.88 -10.63
CA GLN A 99 18.47 -27.81 -9.93
C GLN A 99 18.26 -27.16 -8.56
N THR A 100 18.52 -27.93 -7.50
CA THR A 100 18.37 -27.50 -6.10
C THR A 100 19.69 -27.10 -5.45
N GLU A 101 20.82 -27.39 -6.11
CA GLU A 101 22.17 -27.13 -5.64
C GLU A 101 22.98 -26.43 -6.75
N LEU A 102 24.01 -25.68 -6.35
CA LEU A 102 24.95 -25.11 -7.29
C LEU A 102 25.71 -26.24 -8.03
N PRO A 103 25.89 -26.14 -9.35
CA PRO A 103 26.64 -27.14 -10.08
C PRO A 103 28.11 -27.12 -9.65
N LYS A 104 28.74 -28.29 -9.54
CA LYS A 104 30.15 -28.45 -9.15
C LYS A 104 31.13 -27.75 -10.11
N ALA A 105 30.71 -27.51 -11.36
CA ALA A 105 31.46 -26.79 -12.37
C ALA A 105 30.52 -25.85 -13.15
N GLY A 106 31.06 -24.77 -13.71
CA GLY A 106 30.29 -23.84 -14.54
C GLY A 106 29.73 -24.51 -15.79
N LEU A 107 28.44 -24.32 -16.05
CA LEU A 107 27.71 -24.97 -17.16
C LEU A 107 27.97 -24.32 -18.54
N GLY A 108 28.64 -23.17 -18.59
CA GLY A 108 29.02 -22.49 -19.83
C GLY A 108 27.83 -22.21 -20.75
N LYS A 109 27.98 -22.52 -22.05
CA LYS A 109 26.94 -22.25 -23.07
C LYS A 109 25.65 -23.06 -22.88
N MET A 110 25.70 -24.20 -22.18
CA MET A 110 24.52 -25.03 -21.93
C MET A 110 23.43 -24.26 -21.16
N VAL A 111 23.82 -23.24 -20.38
CA VAL A 111 22.87 -22.35 -19.70
C VAL A 111 21.96 -21.64 -20.71
N MET A 112 22.53 -21.15 -21.82
CA MET A 112 21.76 -20.42 -22.83
C MET A 112 20.78 -21.32 -23.57
N ASP A 113 21.18 -22.56 -23.88
CA ASP A 113 20.30 -23.52 -24.54
C ASP A 113 19.14 -23.92 -23.62
N LYS A 114 19.43 -24.14 -22.33
CA LYS A 114 18.39 -24.38 -21.32
C LYS A 114 17.43 -23.20 -21.19
N LEU A 115 17.93 -21.96 -21.11
CA LEU A 115 17.07 -20.78 -21.03
C LEU A 115 16.15 -20.62 -22.25
N LYS A 116 16.62 -20.98 -23.45
CA LYS A 116 15.79 -20.97 -24.67
C LYS A 116 14.71 -22.04 -24.62
N ASP A 117 15.05 -23.25 -24.16
CA ASP A 117 14.11 -24.36 -24.01
C ASP A 117 13.01 -24.02 -23.00
N GLU A 118 13.38 -23.55 -21.82
CA GLU A 118 12.43 -23.12 -20.78
C GLU A 118 11.53 -21.98 -21.27
N ARG A 119 12.09 -20.98 -21.97
CA ARG A 119 11.30 -19.91 -22.60
C ARG A 119 10.33 -20.46 -23.66
N GLY A 120 10.70 -21.52 -24.37
CA GLY A 120 9.82 -22.20 -25.33
C GLY A 120 8.62 -22.89 -24.67
N ASN A 121 8.72 -23.23 -23.38
CA ASN A 121 7.67 -23.86 -22.59
C ASN A 121 6.69 -22.84 -21.97
N ASP A 122 6.99 -21.54 -22.03
CA ASP A 122 6.08 -20.50 -21.58
C ASP A 122 4.79 -20.47 -22.41
N VAL A 123 3.70 -20.00 -21.79
CA VAL A 123 2.41 -19.85 -22.47
C VAL A 123 2.55 -18.91 -23.68
N VAL A 124 1.99 -19.33 -24.83
CA VAL A 124 1.85 -18.45 -26.00
C VAL A 124 0.91 -17.30 -25.65
N TRP A 125 1.48 -16.14 -25.35
CA TRP A 125 0.79 -15.02 -24.73
C TRP A 125 0.28 -13.98 -25.73
N GLN A 126 0.82 -13.94 -26.95
CA GLN A 126 0.52 -12.91 -27.95
C GLN A 126 -0.98 -12.87 -28.26
N GLY A 127 -1.65 -11.80 -27.83
CA GLY A 127 -3.08 -11.61 -28.00
C GLY A 127 -3.98 -12.54 -27.17
N LYS A 128 -3.42 -13.34 -26.25
CA LYS A 128 -4.14 -14.36 -25.48
C LYS A 128 -4.12 -14.14 -23.97
N CYS A 129 -3.26 -13.26 -23.47
CA CYS A 129 -3.16 -12.94 -22.06
C CYS A 129 -3.67 -11.52 -21.78
N SER A 130 -4.69 -11.38 -20.93
CA SER A 130 -5.18 -10.08 -20.48
C SER A 130 -4.09 -9.35 -19.68
N GLY A 131 -3.88 -8.06 -19.97
CA GLY A 131 -2.81 -7.27 -19.37
C GLY A 131 -1.45 -7.90 -19.66
N THR A 132 -0.74 -8.35 -18.62
CA THR A 132 0.54 -9.10 -18.65
C THR A 132 1.65 -8.42 -19.48
N ILE A 133 1.56 -8.46 -20.82
CA ILE A 133 2.43 -7.80 -21.79
C ILE A 133 1.64 -6.66 -22.45
N TYR A 134 2.12 -5.43 -22.28
CA TYR A 134 1.36 -4.22 -22.62
C TYR A 134 1.57 -3.70 -24.05
N ILE A 135 2.48 -4.32 -24.81
CA ILE A 135 2.66 -4.08 -26.24
C ILE A 135 2.35 -5.37 -27.00
N GLY A 136 1.61 -5.26 -28.10
CA GLY A 136 1.25 -6.38 -28.98
C GLY A 136 1.37 -5.98 -30.45
N GLY A 137 1.03 -6.91 -31.34
CA GLY A 137 1.09 -6.67 -32.79
C GLY A 137 2.50 -6.73 -33.38
N SER A 138 2.62 -6.33 -34.65
CA SER A 138 3.86 -6.41 -35.45
C SER A 138 5.00 -5.55 -34.90
N GLU A 139 4.69 -4.43 -34.24
CA GLU A 139 5.67 -3.47 -33.71
C GLU A 139 6.37 -3.96 -32.43
N SER A 140 5.83 -4.99 -31.77
CA SER A 140 6.38 -5.49 -30.51
C SER A 140 7.83 -5.99 -30.64
N GLY A 141 8.20 -6.57 -31.78
CA GLY A 141 9.55 -7.10 -32.01
C GLY A 141 10.63 -6.02 -31.99
N GLU A 142 10.43 -4.93 -32.75
CA GLU A 142 11.36 -3.80 -32.80
C GLU A 142 11.46 -3.08 -31.46
N HIS A 143 10.32 -2.89 -30.80
CA HIS A 143 10.27 -2.30 -29.45
C HIS A 143 11.06 -3.11 -28.43
N PHE A 144 10.91 -4.44 -28.41
CA PHE A 144 11.69 -5.29 -27.52
C PHE A 144 13.19 -5.26 -27.85
N SER A 145 13.56 -5.20 -29.13
CA SER A 145 14.96 -5.07 -29.54
C SER A 145 15.57 -3.78 -28.99
N LEU A 146 14.87 -2.65 -29.17
CA LEU A 146 15.29 -1.34 -28.66
C LEU A 146 15.49 -1.33 -27.15
N ILE A 147 14.52 -1.87 -26.39
CA ILE A 147 14.61 -1.94 -24.93
C ILE A 147 15.77 -2.83 -24.49
N ASN A 148 15.96 -3.98 -25.14
CA ASN A 148 17.05 -4.90 -24.81
C ASN A 148 18.42 -4.28 -25.08
N GLU A 149 18.55 -3.55 -26.18
CA GLU A 149 19.76 -2.80 -26.51
C GLU A 149 20.06 -1.75 -25.43
N ALA A 150 19.08 -0.90 -25.10
CA ALA A 150 19.22 0.09 -24.04
C ALA A 150 19.56 -0.55 -22.69
N TYR A 151 18.87 -1.62 -22.30
CA TYR A 151 19.16 -2.34 -21.05
C TYR A 151 20.59 -2.88 -21.01
N SER A 152 21.08 -3.46 -22.11
CA SER A 152 22.43 -4.03 -22.18
C SER A 152 23.53 -3.01 -21.93
N MET A 153 23.32 -1.74 -22.31
CA MET A 153 24.26 -0.64 -22.05
C MET A 153 24.39 -0.33 -20.55
N PHE A 154 23.31 -0.51 -19.77
CA PHE A 154 23.24 -0.08 -18.36
C PHE A 154 23.12 -1.24 -17.36
N ALA A 155 23.21 -2.50 -17.80
CA ALA A 155 22.94 -3.69 -16.98
C ALA A 155 23.81 -3.83 -15.70
N HIS A 156 24.95 -3.13 -15.63
CA HIS A 156 25.89 -3.16 -14.51
C HIS A 156 25.82 -1.89 -13.64
N THR A 157 24.94 -0.94 -13.99
CA THR A 157 24.80 0.32 -13.26
C THR A 157 23.98 0.16 -11.99
N ASN A 158 24.27 0.97 -10.98
CA ASN A 158 23.56 0.97 -9.71
C ASN A 158 23.31 2.41 -9.24
N PRO A 159 22.06 2.91 -9.26
CA PRO A 159 21.70 4.27 -8.84
C PRO A 159 22.08 4.64 -7.41
N LEU A 160 22.47 3.67 -6.56
CA LEU A 160 23.06 3.93 -5.25
C LEU A 160 24.36 4.75 -5.32
N HIS A 161 25.15 4.57 -6.39
CA HIS A 161 26.44 5.23 -6.59
C HIS A 161 26.27 6.44 -7.53
N LEU A 162 25.63 7.49 -7.01
CA LEU A 162 25.25 8.70 -7.75
C LEU A 162 26.45 9.44 -8.37
N ASP A 163 27.59 9.38 -7.70
CA ASP A 163 28.86 9.96 -8.12
C ASP A 163 29.46 9.23 -9.33
N VAL A 164 29.16 7.94 -9.47
CA VAL A 164 29.67 7.08 -10.55
C VAL A 164 28.71 7.04 -11.75
N PHE A 165 27.42 6.77 -11.51
CA PHE A 165 26.43 6.51 -12.57
C PHE A 165 25.48 7.69 -12.82
N GLN A 166 26.04 8.88 -13.02
CA GLN A 166 25.29 10.13 -13.18
C GLN A 166 24.25 10.09 -14.31
N SER A 167 24.50 9.33 -15.39
CA SER A 167 23.56 9.20 -16.51
C SER A 167 22.24 8.57 -16.08
N VAL A 168 22.28 7.49 -15.28
CA VAL A 168 21.07 6.77 -14.86
C VAL A 168 20.26 7.62 -13.89
N VAL A 169 20.94 8.33 -12.98
CA VAL A 169 20.30 9.31 -12.07
C VAL A 169 19.56 10.38 -12.86
N ARG A 170 20.20 10.91 -13.90
CA ARG A 170 19.57 11.87 -14.81
C ARG A 170 18.35 11.26 -15.50
N PHE A 171 18.44 10.05 -16.04
CA PHE A 171 17.32 9.39 -16.71
C PHE A 171 16.14 9.15 -15.77
N GLU A 172 16.38 8.67 -14.55
CA GLU A 172 15.33 8.54 -13.53
C GLU A 172 14.65 9.89 -13.27
N GLY A 173 15.47 10.94 -13.13
CA GLY A 173 14.99 12.29 -12.92
C GLY A 173 14.13 12.84 -14.06
N GLU A 174 14.58 12.65 -15.30
CA GLU A 174 13.87 13.06 -16.52
C GLU A 174 12.55 12.28 -16.69
N VAL A 175 12.54 10.98 -16.41
CA VAL A 175 11.32 10.15 -16.46
C VAL A 175 10.29 10.61 -15.43
N VAL A 176 10.73 10.93 -14.20
CA VAL A 176 9.86 11.53 -13.17
C VAL A 176 9.29 12.87 -13.63
N ALA A 177 10.14 13.77 -14.17
CA ALA A 177 9.72 15.09 -14.63
C ALA A 177 8.74 15.03 -15.81
N MET A 178 9.03 14.19 -16.82
CA MET A 178 8.14 13.98 -17.97
C MET A 178 6.78 13.41 -17.54
N THR A 179 6.77 12.48 -16.58
CA THR A 179 5.52 11.90 -16.07
C THR A 179 4.73 12.91 -15.24
N ALA A 180 5.40 13.72 -14.42
CA ALA A 180 4.75 14.80 -13.69
C ALA A 180 4.13 15.84 -14.64
N ALA A 181 4.85 16.23 -15.70
CA ALA A 181 4.34 17.13 -16.73
C ALA A 181 3.13 16.54 -17.47
N LEU A 182 3.14 15.23 -17.75
CA LEU A 182 2.00 14.52 -18.34
C LEU A 182 0.77 14.51 -17.42
N LEU A 183 0.98 14.53 -16.10
CA LEU A 183 -0.04 14.40 -15.06
C LEU A 183 -0.33 15.73 -14.33
N GLY A 184 -0.24 16.85 -15.06
CA GLY A 184 -0.75 18.14 -14.61
C GLY A 184 0.18 18.94 -13.69
N SER A 185 1.50 18.68 -13.67
CA SER A 185 2.43 19.48 -12.84
C SER A 185 2.53 20.96 -13.22
N LYS A 186 2.11 21.32 -14.44
CA LYS A 186 2.13 22.69 -14.95
C LYS A 186 0.81 23.43 -14.74
N GLU A 187 -0.20 22.76 -14.21
CA GLU A 187 -1.50 23.39 -13.91
C GLU A 187 -1.36 24.33 -12.71
N SER A 188 -2.10 25.44 -12.70
CA SER A 188 -2.04 26.43 -11.62
C SER A 188 -2.32 25.83 -10.24
N ASP A 189 -3.24 24.87 -10.18
CA ASP A 189 -3.68 24.21 -8.95
C ASP A 189 -2.71 23.15 -8.41
N SER A 190 -1.69 22.78 -9.20
CA SER A 190 -0.59 21.91 -8.78
C SER A 190 0.31 22.60 -7.75
N GLY A 191 0.38 23.93 -7.78
CA GLY A 191 1.29 24.73 -6.96
C GLY A 191 2.76 24.71 -7.42
N GLY A 192 3.06 24.12 -8.60
CA GLY A 192 4.36 24.19 -9.27
C GLY A 192 5.54 23.54 -8.53
N LYS A 193 5.27 22.57 -7.63
CA LYS A 193 6.29 21.93 -6.78
C LYS A 193 6.21 20.40 -6.81
N ILE A 194 5.68 19.85 -7.90
CA ILE A 194 5.55 18.40 -8.02
C ILE A 194 6.94 17.77 -8.05
N CYS A 195 7.13 16.72 -7.26
CA CYS A 195 8.38 15.97 -7.20
C CYS A 195 8.07 14.47 -7.04
N GLY A 196 9.04 13.60 -7.27
CA GLY A 196 8.78 12.16 -7.22
C GLY A 196 10.03 11.31 -7.19
N ASN A 197 9.81 10.00 -7.34
CA ASN A 197 10.85 8.97 -7.39
C ASN A 197 10.43 7.87 -8.37
N MET A 198 11.42 7.30 -9.05
CA MET A 198 11.28 5.99 -9.69
C MET A 198 11.15 4.90 -8.61
N THR A 199 10.41 3.85 -8.92
CA THR A 199 10.20 2.68 -8.05
C THR A 199 10.24 1.40 -8.89
N SER A 200 10.31 0.24 -8.24
CA SER A 200 10.33 -1.07 -8.91
C SER A 200 8.97 -1.48 -9.49
N GLY A 201 7.89 -0.77 -9.18
CA GLY A 201 6.55 -1.11 -9.64
C GLY A 201 5.45 -0.45 -8.81
N GLY A 202 4.21 -0.52 -9.30
CA GLY A 202 3.07 0.16 -8.66
C GLY A 202 2.83 -0.23 -7.21
N THR A 203 3.16 -1.47 -6.82
CA THR A 203 3.10 -1.88 -5.40
C THR A 203 4.06 -1.06 -4.54
N GLU A 204 5.32 -0.86 -4.98
CA GLU A 204 6.26 -0.03 -4.23
C GLU A 204 5.82 1.44 -4.23
N SER A 205 5.34 1.96 -5.36
CA SER A 205 4.79 3.32 -5.45
C SER A 205 3.67 3.56 -4.43
N ILE A 206 2.74 2.61 -4.30
CA ILE A 206 1.66 2.65 -3.30
C ILE A 206 2.24 2.60 -1.88
N LEU A 207 3.15 1.65 -1.59
CA LEU A 207 3.76 1.52 -0.27
C LEU A 207 4.46 2.82 0.15
N LEU A 208 5.26 3.41 -0.73
CA LEU A 208 5.98 4.66 -0.48
C LEU A 208 5.00 5.82 -0.27
N ALA A 209 3.94 5.95 -1.09
CA ALA A 209 2.93 6.98 -0.90
C ALA A 209 2.24 6.89 0.47
N MET A 210 1.91 5.67 0.93
CA MET A 210 1.28 5.45 2.24
C MET A 210 2.24 5.77 3.39
N LYS A 211 3.49 5.29 3.32
CA LYS A 211 4.52 5.63 4.32
C LYS A 211 4.74 7.14 4.39
N SER A 212 4.91 7.80 3.24
CA SER A 212 5.17 9.23 3.17
C SER A 212 4.02 10.05 3.76
N SER A 213 2.78 9.69 3.41
CA SER A 213 1.57 10.34 3.95
C SER A 213 1.44 10.14 5.45
N ARG A 214 1.74 8.93 5.96
CA ARG A 214 1.74 8.63 7.40
C ARG A 214 2.73 9.53 8.15
N ASP A 215 3.96 9.58 7.68
CA ASP A 215 5.04 10.32 8.35
C ASP A 215 4.83 11.82 8.24
N TYR A 216 4.36 12.31 7.08
CA TYR A 216 3.94 13.69 6.87
C TYR A 216 2.81 14.10 7.83
N MET A 217 1.75 13.29 7.94
CA MET A 217 0.60 13.60 8.81
C MET A 217 0.93 13.48 10.30
N LYS A 218 1.89 12.62 10.66
CA LYS A 218 2.46 12.58 12.01
C LYS A 218 3.21 13.87 12.33
N ALA A 219 4.07 14.35 11.43
CA ALA A 219 4.81 15.59 11.62
C ALA A 219 3.90 16.83 11.62
N LYS A 220 2.93 16.89 10.70
CA LYS A 220 2.04 18.04 10.52
C LYS A 220 0.91 18.13 11.55
N LYS A 221 0.28 17.01 11.92
CA LYS A 221 -0.90 16.96 12.79
C LYS A 221 -0.71 16.16 14.07
N GLY A 222 0.46 15.56 14.30
CA GLY A 222 0.72 14.76 15.50
C GLY A 222 -0.03 13.42 15.54
N ILE A 223 -0.51 12.91 14.40
CA ILE A 223 -1.30 11.67 14.35
C ILE A 223 -0.41 10.45 14.67
N LYS A 224 -0.72 9.75 15.76
CA LYS A 224 0.04 8.57 16.24
C LYS A 224 -0.60 7.22 15.94
N LYS A 225 -1.91 7.20 15.66
CA LYS A 225 -2.69 6.00 15.32
C LYS A 225 -3.29 6.19 13.93
N PRO A 226 -2.49 6.13 12.85
CA PRO A 226 -2.92 6.54 11.53
C PRO A 226 -4.03 5.65 10.96
N GLU A 227 -5.01 6.27 10.32
CA GLU A 227 -6.11 5.59 9.63
C GLU A 227 -6.16 5.98 8.14
N MET A 228 -6.41 5.03 7.24
CA MET A 228 -6.65 5.29 5.82
C MET A 228 -7.98 4.71 5.36
N ILE A 229 -8.61 5.37 4.40
CA ILE A 229 -9.94 5.00 3.88
C ILE A 229 -9.84 4.80 2.38
N ILE A 230 -10.20 3.61 1.90
CA ILE A 230 -10.11 3.24 0.48
C ILE A 230 -11.44 2.60 0.02
N PRO A 231 -11.79 2.71 -1.27
CA PRO A 231 -12.86 1.92 -1.87
C PRO A 231 -12.55 0.42 -1.87
N GLU A 232 -13.57 -0.43 -1.82
CA GLU A 232 -13.40 -1.89 -1.95
C GLU A 232 -12.66 -2.31 -3.24
N SER A 233 -12.81 -1.53 -4.32
CA SER A 233 -12.13 -1.74 -5.61
C SER A 233 -10.63 -1.39 -5.62
N ALA A 234 -10.12 -0.72 -4.58
CA ALA A 234 -8.72 -0.30 -4.52
C ALA A 234 -7.77 -1.49 -4.39
N HIS A 235 -6.59 -1.36 -5.00
CA HIS A 235 -5.58 -2.41 -5.14
C HIS A 235 -5.21 -3.10 -3.79
N SER A 236 -4.90 -4.39 -3.81
CA SER A 236 -4.52 -5.13 -2.59
C SER A 236 -3.20 -4.66 -1.95
N ALA A 237 -2.43 -3.84 -2.65
CA ALA A 237 -1.20 -3.23 -2.13
C ALA A 237 -1.49 -2.29 -0.94
N TYR A 238 -2.70 -1.72 -0.85
CA TYR A 238 -3.09 -0.93 0.31
C TYR A 238 -3.23 -1.78 1.58
N ASP A 239 -3.72 -3.02 1.50
CA ASP A 239 -3.73 -3.92 2.68
C ASP A 239 -2.30 -4.27 3.11
N LYS A 240 -1.40 -4.47 2.14
CA LYS A 240 0.03 -4.68 2.42
C LYS A 240 0.64 -3.46 3.12
N ALA A 241 0.33 -2.25 2.64
CA ALA A 241 0.78 -1.00 3.26
C ALA A 241 0.24 -0.85 4.69
N ALA A 242 -1.04 -1.20 4.91
CA ALA A 242 -1.69 -1.17 6.22
C ALA A 242 -0.90 -2.01 7.24
N GLN A 243 -0.56 -3.23 6.84
CA GLN A 243 0.17 -4.18 7.67
C GLN A 243 1.62 -3.73 7.91
N TYR A 244 2.34 -3.35 6.85
CA TYR A 244 3.76 -2.97 6.96
C TYR A 244 3.98 -1.70 7.79
N PHE A 245 3.07 -0.73 7.66
CA PHE A 245 3.25 0.59 8.25
C PHE A 245 2.37 0.86 9.46
N ASN A 246 1.64 -0.17 9.94
CA ASN A 246 0.71 -0.10 11.06
C ASN A 246 -0.31 1.03 10.89
N ILE A 247 -0.96 1.06 9.72
CA ILE A 247 -2.03 2.00 9.38
C ILE A 247 -3.35 1.23 9.45
N LYS A 248 -4.29 1.68 10.27
CA LYS A 248 -5.62 1.07 10.33
C LYS A 248 -6.38 1.36 9.04
N LEU A 249 -6.90 0.32 8.40
CA LEU A 249 -7.51 0.40 7.08
C LEU A 249 -9.04 0.27 7.14
N TRP A 250 -9.72 1.21 6.51
CA TRP A 250 -11.15 1.17 6.20
C TRP A 250 -11.37 0.89 4.72
N ARG A 251 -11.94 -0.28 4.39
CA ARG A 251 -12.47 -0.57 3.05
C ARG A 251 -13.95 -0.21 3.01
N VAL A 252 -14.32 0.68 2.10
CA VAL A 252 -15.68 1.23 1.97
C VAL A 252 -16.35 0.66 0.71
N PRO A 253 -17.59 0.16 0.80
CA PRO A 253 -18.32 -0.33 -0.37
C PRO A 253 -18.37 0.69 -1.49
N VAL A 254 -18.21 0.19 -2.72
CA VAL A 254 -18.41 1.01 -3.93
C VAL A 254 -19.90 1.30 -4.14
N ASN A 255 -20.20 2.37 -4.87
CA ASN A 255 -21.56 2.73 -5.24
C ASN A 255 -22.12 1.77 -6.31
N LYS A 256 -23.37 1.99 -6.74
CA LYS A 256 -24.03 1.17 -7.78
C LYS A 256 -23.33 1.20 -9.16
N LYS A 257 -22.43 2.17 -9.39
CA LYS A 257 -21.61 2.29 -10.60
C LYS A 257 -20.20 1.71 -10.40
N PHE A 258 -19.95 0.98 -9.30
CA PHE A 258 -18.65 0.44 -8.92
C PHE A 258 -17.54 1.48 -8.71
N GLN A 259 -17.92 2.74 -8.47
CA GLN A 259 -17.00 3.82 -8.12
C GLN A 259 -16.95 4.00 -6.60
N ALA A 260 -15.91 4.68 -6.10
CA ALA A 260 -15.82 5.16 -4.73
C ALA A 260 -17.11 5.90 -4.31
N ASP A 261 -17.75 5.44 -3.23
CA ASP A 261 -18.86 6.17 -2.62
C ASP A 261 -18.31 7.25 -1.68
N VAL A 262 -18.15 8.46 -2.21
CA VAL A 262 -17.61 9.63 -1.48
C VAL A 262 -18.41 9.93 -0.21
N LYS A 263 -19.74 9.80 -0.26
CA LYS A 263 -20.61 10.02 0.91
C LYS A 263 -20.37 8.95 1.97
N ALA A 264 -20.13 7.71 1.55
CA ALA A 264 -19.77 6.64 2.47
C ALA A 264 -18.39 6.82 3.08
N MET A 265 -17.38 7.14 2.27
CA MET A 265 -16.02 7.39 2.74
C MET A 265 -15.97 8.52 3.77
N ARG A 266 -16.73 9.61 3.54
CA ARG A 266 -16.84 10.73 4.49
C ARG A 266 -17.21 10.28 5.91
N ARG A 267 -18.06 9.25 6.07
CA ARG A 267 -18.52 8.79 7.39
C ARG A 267 -17.42 8.14 8.24
N TYR A 268 -16.33 7.70 7.61
CA TYR A 268 -15.19 7.09 8.30
C TYR A 268 -14.10 8.10 8.64
N ILE A 269 -14.18 9.33 8.12
CA ILE A 269 -13.17 10.36 8.41
C ILE A 269 -13.27 10.78 9.87
N ASN A 270 -12.14 10.75 10.55
CA ASN A 270 -11.99 11.17 11.94
C ASN A 270 -10.60 11.81 12.17
N LYS A 271 -10.28 12.15 13.43
CA LYS A 271 -9.03 12.84 13.80
C LYS A 271 -7.74 12.04 13.50
N ASN A 272 -7.83 10.73 13.33
CA ASN A 272 -6.72 9.84 13.02
C ASN A 272 -6.55 9.61 11.51
N THR A 273 -7.52 10.03 10.68
CA THR A 273 -7.48 9.82 9.24
C THR A 273 -6.31 10.61 8.64
N ILE A 274 -5.37 9.90 8.03
CA ILE A 274 -4.21 10.50 7.37
C ILE A 274 -4.45 10.70 5.88
N LEU A 275 -5.20 9.80 5.24
CA LEU A 275 -5.41 9.83 3.79
C LEU A 275 -6.66 9.08 3.34
N ILE A 276 -7.14 9.46 2.15
CA ILE A 276 -8.10 8.71 1.33
C ILE A 276 -7.46 8.32 -0.02
N VAL A 277 -8.01 7.32 -0.69
CA VAL A 277 -7.52 6.81 -1.99
C VAL A 277 -8.65 6.82 -3.02
N GLY A 278 -8.31 7.17 -4.27
CA GLY A 278 -9.14 6.92 -5.45
C GLY A 278 -8.33 6.25 -6.56
N SER A 279 -8.96 5.42 -7.39
CA SER A 279 -8.30 4.73 -8.51
C SER A 279 -8.79 5.27 -9.85
N ALA A 280 -7.87 5.47 -10.80
CA ALA A 280 -8.18 5.99 -12.13
C ALA A 280 -7.42 5.22 -13.22
N PRO A 281 -7.94 4.07 -13.69
CA PRO A 281 -9.08 3.32 -13.13
C PRO A 281 -8.66 2.26 -12.10
N GLY A 282 -9.64 1.74 -11.36
CA GLY A 282 -9.44 0.56 -10.51
C GLY A 282 -9.23 -0.73 -11.32
N PHE A 283 -8.30 -1.58 -10.89
CA PHE A 283 -7.97 -2.85 -11.55
C PHE A 283 -9.17 -3.79 -11.77
N PRO A 284 -10.10 -3.99 -10.82
CA PRO A 284 -11.14 -5.03 -10.96
C PRO A 284 -12.11 -4.81 -12.13
N HIS A 285 -12.48 -3.55 -12.39
CA HIS A 285 -13.57 -3.21 -13.32
C HIS A 285 -13.17 -2.19 -14.39
N GLY A 286 -11.97 -1.60 -14.34
CA GLY A 286 -11.56 -0.55 -15.28
C GLY A 286 -12.34 0.76 -15.14
N ILE A 287 -12.91 1.02 -13.96
CA ILE A 287 -13.75 2.19 -13.69
C ILE A 287 -12.94 3.28 -12.96
N ILE A 288 -13.13 4.53 -13.37
CA ILE A 288 -12.52 5.72 -12.78
C ILE A 288 -13.39 6.20 -11.61
N ASP A 289 -12.77 6.33 -10.43
CA ASP A 289 -13.39 6.91 -9.24
C ASP A 289 -13.62 8.43 -9.41
N PRO A 290 -14.57 9.04 -8.68
CA PRO A 290 -14.82 10.49 -8.73
C PRO A 290 -13.69 11.27 -8.03
N ILE A 291 -12.54 11.42 -8.70
CA ILE A 291 -11.33 12.03 -8.13
C ILE A 291 -11.56 13.49 -7.73
N GLU A 292 -12.36 14.26 -8.49
CA GLU A 292 -12.71 15.64 -8.15
C GLU A 292 -13.43 15.73 -6.79
N GLU A 293 -14.49 14.95 -6.61
CA GLU A 293 -15.24 14.90 -5.34
C GLU A 293 -14.38 14.39 -4.17
N LEU A 294 -13.52 13.38 -4.42
CA LEU A 294 -12.55 12.94 -3.42
C LEU A 294 -11.53 14.04 -3.11
N GLY A 295 -11.13 14.83 -4.10
CA GLY A 295 -10.23 15.97 -3.95
C GLY A 295 -10.81 17.04 -3.03
N GLU A 296 -12.07 17.43 -3.26
CA GLU A 296 -12.80 18.35 -2.39
C GLU A 296 -12.91 17.82 -0.96
N LEU A 297 -13.22 16.52 -0.82
CA LEU A 297 -13.31 15.87 0.49
C LEU A 297 -11.96 15.88 1.21
N ALA A 298 -10.87 15.48 0.55
CA ALA A 298 -9.54 15.51 1.16
C ALA A 298 -9.11 16.92 1.56
N HIS A 299 -9.36 17.89 0.68
CA HIS A 299 -9.02 19.29 0.92
C HIS A 299 -9.77 19.86 2.13
N SER A 300 -11.09 19.62 2.23
CA SER A 300 -11.93 20.14 3.32
C SER A 300 -11.57 19.60 4.71
N TYR A 301 -11.11 18.34 4.80
CA TYR A 301 -10.64 17.75 6.06
C TYR A 301 -9.12 17.92 6.28
N GLY A 302 -8.42 18.51 5.31
CA GLY A 302 -6.97 18.68 5.32
C GLY A 302 -6.21 17.36 5.48
N ILE A 303 -6.70 16.28 4.85
CA ILE A 303 -6.05 14.96 4.79
C ILE A 303 -5.42 14.75 3.41
N CYS A 304 -4.57 13.75 3.26
CA CYS A 304 -3.98 13.44 1.96
C CYS A 304 -4.98 12.71 1.04
N LEU A 305 -4.88 12.94 -0.27
CA LEU A 305 -5.50 12.11 -1.31
C LEU A 305 -4.38 11.51 -2.17
N HIS A 306 -4.37 10.17 -2.25
CA HIS A 306 -3.56 9.46 -3.24
C HIS A 306 -4.43 9.00 -4.40
N VAL A 307 -4.00 9.29 -5.63
CA VAL A 307 -4.66 8.76 -6.83
C VAL A 307 -3.81 7.63 -7.42
N ASP A 308 -4.40 6.44 -7.48
CA ASP A 308 -3.80 5.27 -8.12
C ASP A 308 -4.01 5.36 -9.64
N LEU A 309 -2.99 5.85 -10.35
CA LEU A 309 -2.88 5.85 -11.81
C LEU A 309 -1.93 4.76 -12.29
N CYS A 310 -1.63 3.72 -11.47
CA CYS A 310 -0.72 2.66 -11.88
C CYS A 310 -1.17 2.06 -13.22
N LEU A 311 -2.48 1.86 -13.42
CA LEU A 311 -3.03 1.38 -14.67
C LEU A 311 -3.31 2.49 -15.69
N GLY A 312 -3.82 3.65 -15.28
CA GLY A 312 -4.34 4.67 -16.20
C GLY A 312 -3.38 5.79 -16.58
N GLY A 313 -2.23 5.94 -15.90
CA GLY A 313 -1.37 7.13 -16.00
C GLY A 313 -0.84 7.41 -17.41
N PHE A 314 -0.61 6.37 -18.21
CA PHE A 314 -0.14 6.47 -19.60
C PHE A 314 -1.26 6.21 -20.62
N VAL A 315 -2.53 6.24 -20.20
CA VAL A 315 -3.71 6.07 -21.07
C VAL A 315 -4.62 7.28 -20.97
N LEU A 316 -5.04 7.63 -19.75
CA LEU A 316 -6.07 8.64 -19.52
C LEU A 316 -5.72 10.04 -20.05
N PRO A 317 -4.47 10.55 -19.95
CA PRO A 317 -4.11 11.84 -20.54
C PRO A 317 -4.30 11.85 -22.06
N PHE A 318 -3.96 10.75 -22.74
CA PHE A 318 -4.10 10.62 -24.19
C PHE A 318 -5.56 10.39 -24.59
N ALA A 319 -6.32 9.58 -23.84
CA ALA A 319 -7.76 9.42 -24.04
C ALA A 319 -8.50 10.75 -23.94
N ARG A 320 -8.14 11.61 -22.96
CA ARG A 320 -8.70 12.97 -22.84
C ARG A 320 -8.35 13.82 -24.06
N LYS A 321 -7.11 13.79 -24.55
CA LYS A 321 -6.70 14.49 -25.80
C LYS A 321 -7.44 14.00 -27.04
N LEU A 322 -7.82 12.72 -27.08
CA LEU A 322 -8.62 12.12 -28.15
C LEU A 322 -10.13 12.43 -28.03
N GLY A 323 -10.56 13.19 -27.02
CA GLY A 323 -11.96 13.60 -26.86
C GLY A 323 -12.84 12.62 -26.10
N TYR A 324 -12.28 11.57 -25.48
CA TYR A 324 -13.06 10.72 -24.57
C TYR A 324 -13.49 11.50 -23.32
N PRO A 325 -14.68 11.22 -22.76
CA PRO A 325 -15.20 11.92 -21.59
C PRO A 325 -14.50 11.46 -20.30
N ILE A 326 -13.24 11.88 -20.13
CA ILE A 326 -12.40 11.53 -18.99
C ILE A 326 -12.43 12.67 -17.96
N PRO A 327 -13.00 12.47 -16.75
CA PRO A 327 -13.05 13.49 -15.70
C PRO A 327 -11.63 13.87 -15.23
N ALA A 328 -11.48 14.95 -14.45
CA ALA A 328 -10.18 15.30 -13.89
C ALA A 328 -9.70 14.20 -12.91
N PHE A 329 -8.43 13.81 -12.98
CA PHE A 329 -7.89 12.67 -12.23
C PHE A 329 -6.46 12.89 -11.69
N ASP A 330 -5.80 13.98 -12.08
CA ASP A 330 -4.37 14.20 -11.87
C ASP A 330 -4.12 15.42 -10.95
N PHE A 331 -2.92 16.03 -11.00
CA PHE A 331 -2.60 17.19 -10.16
C PHE A 331 -3.40 18.46 -10.49
N SER A 332 -4.19 18.48 -11.56
CA SER A 332 -5.20 19.51 -11.81
C SER A 332 -6.29 19.54 -10.72
N VAL A 333 -6.49 18.43 -9.99
CA VAL A 333 -7.45 18.37 -8.89
C VAL A 333 -6.78 18.85 -7.60
N LYS A 334 -7.21 20.01 -7.08
CA LYS A 334 -6.61 20.71 -5.93
C LYS A 334 -6.31 19.82 -4.71
N GLY A 335 -7.17 18.86 -4.40
CA GLY A 335 -7.03 17.96 -3.26
C GLY A 335 -6.01 16.83 -3.42
N VAL A 336 -5.57 16.53 -4.64
CA VAL A 336 -4.62 15.43 -4.92
C VAL A 336 -3.26 15.76 -4.33
N THR A 337 -2.74 14.87 -3.50
CA THR A 337 -1.46 15.07 -2.79
C THR A 337 -0.35 14.14 -3.27
N SER A 338 -0.71 13.00 -3.86
CA SER A 338 0.24 12.07 -4.47
C SER A 338 -0.42 11.23 -5.55
N ILE A 339 0.37 10.73 -6.48
CA ILE A 339 -0.05 9.91 -7.61
C ILE A 339 0.96 8.77 -7.78
N SER A 340 0.49 7.57 -8.12
CA SER A 340 1.34 6.47 -8.60
C SER A 340 1.05 6.17 -10.08
N ALA A 341 2.07 5.89 -10.90
CA ALA A 341 1.90 5.61 -12.33
C ALA A 341 2.94 4.59 -12.84
N ASP A 342 2.49 3.50 -13.47
CA ASP A 342 3.41 2.45 -13.93
C ASP A 342 3.88 2.70 -15.37
N VAL A 343 5.14 3.10 -15.51
CA VAL A 343 5.80 3.14 -16.83
C VAL A 343 5.92 1.75 -17.45
N HIS A 344 6.03 0.67 -16.66
CA HIS A 344 6.11 -0.70 -17.18
C HIS A 344 4.78 -1.31 -17.67
N LYS A 345 3.70 -0.53 -17.60
CA LYS A 345 2.37 -0.87 -18.14
C LYS A 345 2.20 -0.16 -19.48
N TYR A 346 1.29 0.79 -19.57
CA TYR A 346 1.03 1.53 -20.81
C TYR A 346 2.07 2.60 -21.13
N GLY A 347 3.06 2.84 -20.26
CA GLY A 347 4.29 3.55 -20.62
C GLY A 347 5.26 2.71 -21.45
N LEU A 348 4.98 1.41 -21.61
CA LEU A 348 5.71 0.43 -22.44
C LEU A 348 7.19 0.23 -22.04
N ALA A 349 7.59 0.67 -20.84
CA ALA A 349 8.92 0.43 -20.30
C ALA A 349 9.11 -1.04 -19.87
N PRO A 350 10.36 -1.53 -19.72
CA PRO A 350 10.61 -2.86 -19.18
C PRO A 350 10.02 -3.05 -17.78
N LYS A 351 9.64 -4.30 -17.47
CA LYS A 351 9.16 -4.70 -16.14
C LYS A 351 10.17 -4.32 -15.06
N GLY A 352 9.66 -3.98 -13.88
CA GLY A 352 10.49 -3.51 -12.78
C GLY A 352 10.59 -1.99 -12.66
N THR A 353 9.73 -1.22 -13.32
CA THR A 353 9.73 0.26 -13.25
C THR A 353 8.35 0.88 -13.06
N SER A 354 8.23 1.86 -12.16
CA SER A 354 7.05 2.68 -11.88
C SER A 354 7.49 4.01 -11.26
N ILE A 355 6.53 4.89 -10.99
CA ILE A 355 6.77 6.23 -10.46
C ILE A 355 5.79 6.51 -9.33
N VAL A 356 6.26 7.18 -8.28
CA VAL A 356 5.43 7.87 -7.31
C VAL A 356 5.72 9.37 -7.36
N LEU A 357 4.67 10.17 -7.45
CA LEU A 357 4.70 11.63 -7.48
C LEU A 357 4.00 12.20 -6.24
N TYR A 358 4.46 13.36 -5.79
CA TYR A 358 3.96 14.09 -4.63
C TYR A 358 3.73 15.55 -5.00
N LYS A 359 2.69 16.16 -4.39
CA LYS A 359 2.34 17.56 -4.64
C LYS A 359 3.45 18.54 -4.23
N ASN A 360 4.28 18.18 -3.25
CA ASN A 360 5.40 18.99 -2.80
C ASN A 360 6.45 18.15 -2.06
N HIS A 361 7.61 18.77 -1.88
CA HIS A 361 8.75 18.17 -1.17
C HIS A 361 8.45 17.80 0.28
N ASP A 362 7.53 18.49 0.97
CA ASP A 362 7.26 18.21 2.38
C ASP A 362 6.52 16.88 2.56
N ILE A 363 5.62 16.54 1.63
CA ILE A 363 5.01 15.21 1.62
C ILE A 363 6.08 14.16 1.30
N ARG A 364 6.91 14.39 0.28
CA ARG A 364 7.99 13.46 -0.13
C ARG A 364 9.04 13.22 0.95
N LYS A 365 9.39 14.25 1.76
CA LYS A 365 10.30 14.13 2.91
C LYS A 365 9.82 13.09 3.93
N GLY A 366 8.51 12.76 3.95
CA GLY A 366 8.00 11.63 4.70
C GLY A 366 8.65 10.29 4.34
N LEU A 367 9.35 10.17 3.20
CA LEU A 367 10.17 9.00 2.86
C LEU A 367 11.52 8.98 3.58
N GLU A 368 12.08 10.13 3.92
CA GLU A 368 13.37 10.23 4.59
C GLU A 368 13.28 9.51 5.94
N LEU A 369 14.26 8.66 6.24
CA LEU A 369 14.40 8.09 7.58
C LEU A 369 14.54 9.26 8.54
N LEU A 370 13.61 9.38 9.51
CA LEU A 370 13.68 10.32 10.61
C LEU A 370 14.91 10.01 11.49
N ARG A 371 16.10 10.32 10.99
CA ARG A 371 17.35 10.36 11.74
C ARG A 371 17.58 11.81 12.18
N LEU A 372 16.57 12.38 12.83
CA LEU A 372 16.62 13.71 13.43
C LEU A 372 16.17 13.61 14.89
N GLU A 373 16.87 12.79 15.66
CA GLU A 373 17.04 13.04 17.08
C GLU A 373 18.43 13.66 17.26
N ARG A 374 18.43 14.98 17.53
CA ARG A 374 19.47 15.81 18.15
C ARG A 374 20.94 15.43 17.86
N GLY A 375 21.61 16.20 17.00
CA GLY A 375 23.07 16.39 17.14
C GLY A 375 23.98 16.24 15.92
N MET A 376 23.48 16.17 14.67
CA MET A 376 24.37 16.17 13.50
C MET A 376 23.89 17.14 12.41
N GLU A 377 24.22 18.42 12.57
CA GLU A 377 24.01 19.43 11.52
C GLU A 377 25.04 19.35 10.37
N ARG A 378 26.09 18.53 10.47
CA ARG A 378 27.22 18.55 9.52
C ARG A 378 27.22 17.50 8.39
N HIS A 379 26.31 16.54 8.38
CA HIS A 379 26.22 15.54 7.29
C HIS A 379 24.77 15.37 6.81
N ARG A 380 24.27 16.38 6.10
CA ARG A 380 22.92 16.37 5.49
C ARG A 380 22.77 15.45 4.27
N HIS A 381 23.83 14.82 3.76
CA HIS A 381 23.86 14.30 2.38
C HIS A 381 24.10 12.80 2.25
N VAL A 382 23.42 11.95 3.02
CA VAL A 382 23.49 10.50 2.80
C VAL A 382 22.21 9.91 3.39
N TYR A 383 21.12 9.72 2.66
CA TYR A 383 20.85 8.43 2.00
C TYR A 383 19.54 8.42 1.18
N VAL A 384 18.79 9.54 1.09
CA VAL A 384 17.46 9.59 0.43
C VAL A 384 17.25 10.86 -0.42
N GLN A 385 18.18 11.82 -0.37
CA GLN A 385 17.93 13.17 -0.89
C GLN A 385 18.06 13.34 -2.41
N HIS A 386 18.77 12.49 -3.14
CA HIS A 386 19.35 12.92 -4.42
C HIS A 386 18.82 12.26 -5.70
N THR A 387 17.74 11.48 -5.62
CA THR A 387 16.85 11.23 -6.78
C THR A 387 15.84 12.39 -6.97
N CYS A 388 16.18 13.56 -6.46
CA CYS A 388 15.37 14.77 -6.53
C CYS A 388 15.44 15.36 -7.93
N THR A 389 14.36 15.25 -8.69
CA THR A 389 14.08 16.21 -9.76
C THR A 389 12.93 17.12 -9.35
N GLU A 390 13.17 18.42 -9.44
CA GLU A 390 12.08 19.39 -9.63
C GLU A 390 11.52 19.13 -11.02
N ALA A 391 10.19 18.96 -11.12
CA ALA A 391 9.50 18.67 -12.37
C ALA A 391 8.93 19.93 -13.02
#